data_AF-A0A921B8W0-F1
#
_entry.id   AF-A0A921B8W0-F1
#
_cell.length_a   1.000
_cell.length_b   1.000
_cell.length_c   1.000
_cell.angle_alpha   90.00
_cell.angle_beta   90.00
_cell.angle_gamma   90.00
#
_symmetry.space_group_name_H-M   'P 1'
#
loop_
_entity.id
_entity.type
_entity.pdbx_description
1 polymer ?
#
loop_
_entity_poly.entity_id
_entity_poly.type
_entity_poly.pdbx_seq_one_letter_code
_entity_poly.pdbx_strand_id
1 'polypeptide(L)'
;MAFESLWQARQDGLLDQISFDEMVKAYKKGVAKGILKVMAKMGISTLQSYKGAQIFEAVGLADEIIKKCFPGTASRVQGVNFDILVNEVRRRHELGYPKDNPNNVEVLPNPGDFHWRHGGDSHMWDPETISDLQLAARNNNEDSYWKFANYANDQTTKDSTLRGLLKFKYSKKPLDLEEVEPEKEIVKRFATGAMSLGSISTEAHESLAIAMNKLGGKSNTGEGGKTPSGLSH
;
A
#
# COMPACT_ATOMS: atom_id res chain seq x y z
N MET A 1 -26.77 0.92 -5.35
CA MET A 1 -26.30 0.63 -3.97
C MET A 1 -25.64 1.82 -3.30
N ALA A 2 -24.65 2.50 -3.88
CA ALA A 2 -23.95 3.60 -3.18
C ALA A 2 -24.87 4.71 -2.60
N PHE A 3 -25.88 5.16 -3.35
CA PHE A 3 -26.83 6.17 -2.83
C PHE A 3 -27.68 5.63 -1.67
N GLU A 4 -28.14 4.39 -1.75
CA GLU A 4 -28.88 3.73 -0.66
C GLU A 4 -28.02 3.55 0.59
N SER A 5 -26.74 3.20 0.42
CA SER A 5 -25.80 3.10 1.55
C SER A 5 -25.59 4.43 2.25
N LEU A 6 -25.51 5.54 1.50
CA LEU A 6 -25.41 6.89 2.09
C LEU A 6 -26.73 7.30 2.76
N TRP A 7 -27.86 6.93 2.16
CA TRP A 7 -29.17 7.17 2.75
C TRP A 7 -29.32 6.43 4.08
N GLN A 8 -28.96 5.14 4.13
CA GLN A 8 -28.98 4.34 5.36
C GLN A 8 -28.04 4.94 6.42
N ALA A 9 -26.80 5.27 6.05
CA ALA A 9 -25.85 5.89 6.99
C ALA A 9 -26.37 7.21 7.58
N ARG A 10 -27.19 7.96 6.82
CA ARG A 10 -27.89 9.14 7.34
C ARG A 10 -29.02 8.77 8.31
N GLN A 11 -29.81 7.74 8.02
CA GLN A 11 -30.85 7.25 8.95
C GLN A 11 -30.23 6.79 10.27
N ASP A 12 -29.04 6.19 10.21
CA ASP A 12 -28.27 5.73 11.36
C ASP A 12 -27.58 6.89 12.12
N GLY A 13 -27.70 8.13 11.65
CA GLY A 13 -27.13 9.33 12.29
C GLY A 13 -25.62 9.50 12.10
N LEU A 14 -25.00 8.78 11.16
CA LEU A 14 -23.56 8.85 10.88
C LEU A 14 -23.16 10.01 9.96
N LEU A 15 -24.14 10.66 9.32
CA LEU A 15 -23.95 11.77 8.39
C LEU A 15 -24.79 12.97 8.80
N ASP A 16 -24.38 14.15 8.33
CA ASP A 16 -25.16 15.37 8.47
C ASP A 16 -26.58 15.21 7.92
N GLN A 17 -27.55 15.88 8.55
CA GLN A 17 -28.97 15.80 8.21
C GLN A 17 -29.34 16.67 6.98
N ILE A 18 -28.60 16.47 5.89
CA ILE A 18 -28.86 17.09 4.58
C ILE A 18 -29.94 16.32 3.80
N SER A 19 -30.57 16.97 2.82
CA SER A 19 -31.55 16.30 1.96
C SER A 19 -30.91 15.19 1.10
N PHE A 20 -31.73 14.23 0.66
CA PHE A 20 -31.26 13.15 -0.21
C PHE A 20 -30.68 13.68 -1.53
N ASP A 21 -31.31 14.70 -2.11
CA ASP A 21 -30.82 15.34 -3.34
C ASP A 21 -29.45 16.01 -3.16
N GLU A 22 -29.24 16.68 -2.02
CA GLU A 22 -27.93 17.26 -1.67
C GLU A 22 -26.86 16.18 -1.51
N MET A 23 -27.18 15.07 -0.87
CA MET A 23 -26.29 13.91 -0.72
C MET A 23 -25.90 13.31 -2.08
N VAL A 24 -26.88 13.07 -2.96
CA VAL A 24 -26.64 12.59 -4.32
C VAL A 24 -25.76 13.57 -5.10
N LYS A 25 -26.03 14.88 -4.99
CA LYS A 25 -25.23 15.93 -5.63
C LYS A 25 -23.79 15.95 -5.10
N ALA A 26 -23.60 15.83 -3.80
CA ALA A 26 -22.29 15.79 -3.15
C ALA A 26 -21.49 14.56 -3.60
N TYR A 27 -22.11 13.37 -3.60
CA TYR A 27 -21.47 12.14 -4.09
C TYR A 27 -21.06 12.25 -5.56
N LYS A 28 -21.98 12.68 -6.43
CA LYS A 28 -21.69 12.89 -7.87
C LYS A 28 -20.53 13.86 -8.07
N LYS A 29 -20.49 14.96 -7.30
CA LYS A 29 -19.38 15.94 -7.33
C LYS A 29 -18.06 15.30 -6.91
N GLY A 30 -18.06 14.47 -5.86
CA GLY A 30 -16.89 13.73 -5.40
C GLY A 30 -16.35 12.77 -6.46
N VAL A 31 -17.23 11.92 -7.02
CA VAL A 31 -16.88 10.98 -8.09
C VAL A 31 -16.37 11.70 -9.34
N ALA A 32 -17.04 12.78 -9.76
CA ALA A 32 -16.61 13.58 -10.92
C ALA A 32 -15.21 14.17 -10.72
N LYS A 33 -14.92 14.74 -9.53
CA LYS A 33 -13.57 15.22 -9.20
C LYS A 33 -12.55 14.08 -9.19
N GLY A 34 -12.92 12.90 -8.69
CA GLY A 34 -12.08 11.71 -8.71
C GLY A 34 -11.68 11.29 -10.13
N ILE A 35 -12.66 11.22 -11.04
CA ILE A 35 -12.43 10.90 -12.46
C ILE A 35 -11.51 11.95 -13.10
N LEU A 36 -11.78 13.25 -12.91
CA LEU A 36 -10.93 14.32 -13.43
C LEU A 36 -9.49 14.23 -12.90
N LYS A 37 -9.31 13.89 -11.63
CA LYS A 37 -7.98 13.69 -11.02
C LYS A 37 -7.23 12.52 -11.67
N VAL A 38 -7.91 11.40 -11.94
CA VAL A 38 -7.30 10.25 -12.63
C VAL A 38 -6.91 10.60 -14.06
N MET A 39 -7.78 11.30 -14.81
CA MET A 39 -7.48 11.77 -16.16
C MET A 39 -6.28 12.73 -16.19
N ALA A 40 -6.23 13.67 -15.25
CA ALA A 40 -5.16 14.67 -15.14
C ALA A 40 -3.79 14.04 -14.90
N LYS A 41 -3.70 12.92 -14.17
CA LYS A 41 -2.43 12.18 -13.97
C LYS A 41 -1.78 11.72 -15.28
N MET A 42 -2.59 11.52 -16.32
CA MET A 42 -2.14 11.07 -17.64
C MET A 42 -2.18 12.19 -18.68
N GLY A 43 -2.46 13.44 -18.27
CA GLY A 43 -2.56 14.59 -19.17
C GLY A 43 -3.79 14.58 -20.10
N ILE A 44 -4.84 13.82 -19.77
CA ILE A 44 -6.06 13.72 -20.59
C ILE A 44 -7.07 14.78 -20.16
N SER A 45 -7.51 15.61 -21.10
CA SER A 45 -8.42 16.74 -20.81
C SER A 45 -9.89 16.49 -21.14
N THR A 46 -10.21 15.44 -21.91
CA THR A 46 -11.61 15.15 -22.33
C THR A 46 -12.02 13.73 -21.93
N LEU A 47 -13.24 13.60 -21.39
CA LEU A 47 -13.79 12.30 -21.01
C LEU A 47 -14.01 11.39 -22.22
N GLN A 48 -14.32 11.98 -23.37
CA GLN A 48 -14.54 11.25 -24.62
C GLN A 48 -13.27 10.50 -25.05
N SER A 49 -12.10 11.12 -24.94
CA SER A 49 -10.82 10.45 -25.24
C SER A 49 -10.42 9.44 -24.17
N TYR A 50 -10.82 9.64 -22.91
CA TYR A 50 -10.56 8.70 -21.83
C TYR A 50 -11.41 7.42 -21.94
N LYS A 51 -12.65 7.56 -22.40
CA LYS A 51 -13.61 6.46 -22.51
C LYS A 51 -13.11 5.41 -23.49
N GLY A 52 -12.92 4.18 -23.01
CA GLY A 52 -12.49 3.04 -23.83
C GLY A 52 -10.99 3.02 -24.15
N ALA A 53 -10.21 4.03 -23.73
CA ALA A 53 -8.77 4.07 -23.96
C ALA A 53 -7.98 3.04 -23.12
N GLN A 54 -8.64 2.35 -22.16
CA GLN A 54 -8.03 1.33 -21.30
C GLN A 54 -6.72 1.81 -20.65
N ILE A 55 -6.73 3.02 -20.07
CA ILE A 55 -5.56 3.61 -19.41
C ILE A 55 -5.37 2.97 -18.02
N PHE A 56 -5.02 1.69 -18.02
CA PHE A 56 -4.68 0.88 -16.86
C PHE A 56 -3.78 -0.29 -17.27
N GLU A 57 -3.14 -0.91 -16.30
CA GLU A 57 -2.42 -2.16 -16.47
C GLU A 57 -3.09 -3.24 -15.62
N ALA A 58 -3.25 -4.43 -16.18
CA ALA A 58 -3.72 -5.58 -15.42
C ALA A 58 -2.53 -6.26 -14.73
N VAL A 59 -2.69 -6.58 -13.45
CA VAL A 59 -1.72 -7.35 -12.68
C VAL A 59 -2.48 -8.49 -12.01
N GLY A 60 -2.01 -9.72 -12.18
CA GLY A 60 -2.62 -10.91 -11.59
C GLY A 60 -3.83 -11.44 -12.34
N LEU A 61 -4.11 -11.01 -13.58
CA LEU A 61 -5.18 -11.58 -14.42
C LEU A 61 -4.60 -12.42 -15.57
N ALA A 62 -5.15 -13.61 -15.78
CA ALA A 62 -4.75 -14.50 -16.86
C ALA A 62 -5.09 -13.93 -18.25
N ASP A 63 -4.29 -14.32 -19.25
CA ASP A 63 -4.43 -13.86 -20.64
C ASP A 63 -5.82 -14.12 -21.23
N GLU A 64 -6.48 -15.21 -20.84
CA GLU A 64 -7.83 -15.53 -21.32
C GLU A 64 -8.85 -14.43 -20.97
N ILE A 65 -8.74 -13.84 -19.77
CA ILE A 65 -9.62 -12.75 -19.32
C ILE A 65 -9.27 -11.49 -20.10
N ILE A 66 -7.98 -11.17 -20.23
CA ILE A 66 -7.52 -9.98 -20.96
C ILE A 66 -7.99 -10.04 -22.42
N LYS A 67 -7.76 -11.15 -23.11
CA LYS A 67 -8.14 -11.32 -24.52
C LYS A 67 -9.66 -11.21 -24.71
N LYS A 68 -10.46 -11.71 -23.77
CA LYS A 68 -11.92 -11.74 -23.88
C LYS A 68 -12.58 -10.43 -23.44
N CYS A 69 -12.10 -9.80 -22.38
CA CYS A 69 -12.77 -8.69 -21.70
C CYS A 69 -12.06 -7.33 -21.87
N PHE A 70 -10.73 -7.33 -22.02
CA PHE A 70 -9.90 -6.12 -22.06
C PHE A 70 -8.83 -6.21 -23.17
N PRO A 71 -9.25 -6.44 -24.44
CA PRO A 71 -8.30 -6.68 -25.52
C PRO A 71 -7.40 -5.46 -25.71
N GLY A 72 -6.08 -5.69 -25.71
CA GLY A 72 -5.06 -4.65 -25.83
C GLY A 72 -4.48 -4.14 -24.51
N THR A 73 -5.06 -4.50 -23.35
CA THR A 73 -4.50 -4.16 -22.04
C THR A 73 -3.24 -4.98 -21.73
N ALA A 74 -2.19 -4.34 -21.20
CA ALA A 74 -1.00 -5.02 -20.73
C ALA A 74 -1.26 -5.86 -19.47
N SER A 75 -0.78 -7.11 -19.46
CA SER A 75 -0.78 -8.00 -18.29
C SER A 75 0.54 -8.76 -18.20
N ARG A 76 1.55 -8.16 -17.57
CA ARG A 76 2.92 -8.73 -17.51
C ARG A 76 3.06 -9.84 -16.48
N VAL A 77 2.28 -9.75 -15.41
CA VAL A 77 2.19 -10.76 -14.36
C VAL A 77 0.79 -11.35 -14.45
N GLN A 78 0.69 -12.53 -15.06
CA GLN A 78 -0.57 -13.27 -15.14
C GLN A 78 -0.97 -13.82 -13.76
N GLY A 79 -2.21 -14.29 -13.64
CA GLY A 79 -2.68 -14.86 -12.38
C GLY A 79 -4.01 -15.56 -12.52
N VAL A 80 -5.03 -15.04 -11.84
CA VAL A 80 -6.34 -15.68 -11.71
C VAL A 80 -7.02 -15.84 -13.08
N ASN A 81 -7.70 -16.97 -13.25
CA ASN A 81 -8.47 -17.34 -14.43
C ASN A 81 -9.99 -17.17 -14.15
N PHE A 82 -10.85 -17.48 -15.13
CA PHE A 82 -12.30 -17.36 -14.94
C PHE A 82 -12.84 -18.25 -13.81
N ASP A 83 -12.32 -19.46 -13.64
CA ASP A 83 -12.77 -20.38 -12.58
C ASP A 83 -12.52 -19.80 -11.19
N ILE A 84 -11.33 -19.23 -10.96
CA ILE A 84 -10.99 -18.58 -9.69
C ILE A 84 -11.89 -17.36 -9.46
N LEU A 85 -12.13 -16.52 -10.48
CA LEU A 85 -13.03 -15.38 -10.36
C LEU A 85 -14.46 -15.80 -9.99
N VAL A 86 -14.97 -16.88 -10.58
CA VAL A 86 -16.29 -17.43 -10.25
C VAL A 86 -16.35 -17.89 -8.79
N ASN A 87 -15.31 -18.59 -8.32
CA ASN A 87 -15.23 -19.03 -6.93
C ASN A 87 -15.17 -17.85 -5.94
N GLU A 88 -14.39 -16.81 -6.25
CA GLU A 88 -14.30 -15.60 -5.43
C GLU A 88 -15.64 -14.83 -5.38
N VAL A 89 -16.33 -14.72 -6.52
CA VAL A 89 -17.67 -14.10 -6.58
C VAL A 89 -18.68 -14.93 -5.78
N ARG A 90 -18.63 -16.27 -5.88
CA ARG A 90 -19.50 -17.17 -5.10
C ARG A 90 -19.26 -17.02 -3.61
N ARG A 91 -18.01 -16.97 -3.17
CA ARG A 91 -17.66 -16.76 -1.75
C ARG A 91 -18.25 -15.45 -1.22
N ARG A 92 -18.14 -14.36 -1.97
CA ARG A 92 -18.76 -13.06 -1.60
C ARG A 92 -20.28 -13.13 -1.60
N HIS A 93 -20.87 -13.87 -2.53
CA HIS A 93 -22.31 -14.08 -2.57
C HIS A 93 -22.80 -14.85 -1.33
N GLU A 94 -22.11 -15.91 -0.93
CA GLU A 94 -22.43 -16.69 0.28
C GLU A 94 -22.30 -15.88 1.57
N LEU A 95 -21.37 -14.91 1.62
CA LEU A 95 -21.27 -13.97 2.74
C LEU A 95 -22.47 -13.02 2.83
N GLY A 96 -22.99 -12.54 1.69
CA GLY A 96 -24.16 -11.66 1.66
C GLY A 96 -25.50 -12.39 1.74
N TYR A 97 -25.53 -13.67 1.38
CA TYR A 97 -26.71 -14.54 1.34
C TYR A 97 -26.43 -15.91 1.99
N PRO A 98 -26.14 -15.96 3.30
CA PRO A 98 -25.85 -17.21 3.99
C PRO A 98 -27.08 -18.13 4.02
N LYS A 99 -26.89 -19.41 3.71
CA LYS A 99 -27.97 -20.40 3.61
C LYS A 99 -28.70 -20.66 4.94
N ASP A 100 -27.94 -20.67 6.03
CA ASP A 100 -28.46 -21.09 7.34
C ASP A 100 -29.06 -19.92 8.13
N ASN A 101 -28.76 -18.67 7.76
CA ASN A 101 -29.26 -17.49 8.48
C ASN A 101 -29.36 -16.22 7.60
N PRO A 102 -30.32 -16.18 6.66
CA PRO A 102 -30.39 -15.14 5.62
C PRO A 102 -30.61 -13.71 6.14
N ASN A 103 -30.97 -13.53 7.42
CA ASN A 103 -31.22 -12.21 8.02
C ASN A 103 -30.10 -11.73 8.97
N ASN A 104 -28.99 -12.45 9.09
CA ASN A 104 -27.99 -12.21 10.15
C ASN A 104 -26.70 -11.53 9.66
N VAL A 105 -26.76 -10.78 8.56
CA VAL A 105 -25.63 -9.95 8.12
C VAL A 105 -25.86 -8.52 8.64
N GLU A 106 -25.63 -8.32 9.94
CA GLU A 106 -25.84 -7.01 10.59
C GLU A 106 -24.70 -6.02 10.30
N VAL A 107 -23.48 -6.51 10.11
CA VAL A 107 -22.28 -5.68 9.94
C VAL A 107 -21.40 -6.23 8.82
N LEU A 108 -20.87 -5.33 7.98
CA LEU A 108 -19.90 -5.69 6.95
C LEU A 108 -18.57 -6.11 7.59
N PRO A 109 -17.92 -7.18 7.09
CA PRO A 109 -16.60 -7.55 7.57
C PRO A 109 -15.61 -6.42 7.26
N ASN A 110 -14.68 -6.19 8.18
CA ASN A 110 -13.60 -5.23 7.99
C ASN A 110 -12.26 -6.00 7.93
N PRO A 111 -11.80 -6.38 6.73
CA PRO A 111 -10.55 -7.11 6.56
C PRO A 111 -9.31 -6.24 6.83
N GLY A 112 -9.47 -4.91 7.00
CA GLY A 112 -8.34 -4.03 7.27
C GLY A 112 -7.57 -3.59 6.02
N ASP A 113 -8.24 -3.40 4.88
CA ASP A 113 -7.60 -3.00 3.61
C ASP A 113 -6.70 -1.75 3.74
N PHE A 114 -7.11 -0.79 4.58
CA PHE A 114 -6.40 0.48 4.77
C PHE A 114 -5.51 0.51 6.02
N HIS A 115 -5.91 -0.23 7.06
CA HIS A 115 -5.23 -0.24 8.35
C HIS A 115 -5.18 -1.67 8.85
N TRP A 116 -4.02 -2.08 9.35
CA TRP A 116 -3.85 -3.38 9.95
C TRP A 116 -4.94 -3.67 11.00
N ARG A 117 -5.47 -4.89 10.97
CA ARG A 117 -6.41 -5.42 11.95
C ARG A 117 -6.03 -6.83 12.31
N HIS A 118 -6.20 -7.18 13.58
CA HIS A 118 -6.01 -8.56 14.03
C HIS A 118 -6.99 -9.50 13.30
N GLY A 119 -6.47 -10.53 12.64
CA GLY A 119 -7.25 -11.49 11.85
C GLY A 119 -7.73 -10.96 10.49
N GLY A 120 -7.28 -9.77 10.08
CA GLY A 120 -7.52 -9.20 8.76
C GLY A 120 -6.45 -9.60 7.73
N ASP A 121 -6.39 -8.84 6.64
CA ASP A 121 -5.40 -9.00 5.60
C ASP A 121 -3.98 -8.69 6.13
N SER A 122 -2.97 -9.27 5.47
CA SER A 122 -1.57 -9.08 5.82
C SER A 122 -1.10 -7.66 5.46
N HIS A 123 -0.34 -7.04 6.36
CA HIS A 123 0.33 -5.75 6.12
C HIS A 123 1.83 -5.92 6.32
N MET A 124 2.63 -5.26 5.48
CA MET A 124 4.08 -5.23 5.66
C MET A 124 4.51 -4.66 7.02
N TRP A 125 3.74 -3.70 7.54
CA TRP A 125 3.90 -3.12 8.86
C TRP A 125 2.75 -3.58 9.76
N ASP A 126 3.10 -4.31 10.78
CA ASP A 126 2.19 -4.81 11.81
C ASP A 126 2.79 -4.58 13.21
N PRO A 127 2.06 -4.85 14.30
CA PRO A 127 2.57 -4.58 15.64
C PRO A 127 3.87 -5.32 15.98
N GLU A 128 4.08 -6.54 15.47
CA GLU A 128 5.27 -7.35 15.75
C GLU A 128 6.51 -6.78 15.05
N THR A 129 6.43 -6.52 13.74
CA THR A 129 7.51 -5.86 12.98
C THR A 129 7.89 -4.50 13.57
N ILE A 130 6.90 -3.69 13.95
CA ILE A 130 7.15 -2.35 14.52
C ILE A 130 7.82 -2.47 15.89
N SER A 131 7.33 -3.35 16.76
CA SER A 131 7.86 -3.53 18.12
C SER A 131 9.33 -3.98 18.08
N ASP A 132 9.62 -5.03 17.31
CA ASP A 132 10.98 -5.57 17.21
C ASP A 132 11.96 -4.59 16.59
N LEU A 133 11.55 -3.85 15.55
CA LEU A 133 12.40 -2.84 14.93
C LEU A 133 12.69 -1.66 15.88
N GLN A 134 11.69 -1.22 16.65
CA GLN A 134 11.90 -0.17 17.66
C GLN A 134 12.84 -0.64 18.79
N LEU A 135 12.68 -1.88 19.24
CA LEU A 135 13.54 -2.48 20.27
C LEU A 135 14.99 -2.59 19.78
N ALA A 136 15.18 -3.06 18.55
CA ALA A 136 16.49 -3.13 17.89
C ALA A 136 17.16 -1.76 17.82
N ALA A 137 16.46 -0.75 17.29
CA ALA A 137 17.00 0.59 17.06
C ALA A 137 17.29 1.36 18.37
N ARG A 138 16.44 1.23 19.39
CA ARG A 138 16.60 1.96 20.67
C ARG A 138 17.68 1.37 21.56
N ASN A 139 17.81 0.03 21.58
CA ASN A 139 18.70 -0.66 22.50
C ASN A 139 19.97 -1.21 21.83
N ASN A 140 20.16 -0.95 20.53
CA ASN A 140 21.22 -1.57 19.73
C ASN A 140 21.21 -3.10 19.87
N ASN A 141 20.01 -3.70 19.82
CA ASN A 141 19.81 -5.12 20.05
C ASN A 141 19.74 -5.88 18.71
N GLU A 142 20.78 -6.65 18.42
CA GLU A 142 20.91 -7.42 17.18
C GLU A 142 19.89 -8.56 17.09
N ASP A 143 19.62 -9.27 18.20
CA ASP A 143 18.64 -10.37 18.22
C ASP A 143 17.24 -9.87 17.85
N SER A 144 16.86 -8.69 18.34
CA SER A 144 15.61 -8.01 17.96
C SER A 144 15.58 -7.64 16.49
N TYR A 145 16.70 -7.23 15.91
CA TYR A 145 16.79 -6.96 14.48
C TYR A 145 16.60 -8.25 13.66
N TRP A 146 17.22 -9.36 14.07
CA TRP A 146 17.04 -10.65 13.39
C TRP A 146 15.61 -11.17 13.49
N LYS A 147 14.93 -11.00 14.63
CA LYS A 147 13.49 -11.31 14.76
C LYS A 147 12.65 -10.49 13.78
N PHE A 148 12.85 -9.18 13.77
CA PHE A 148 12.21 -8.28 12.81
C PHE A 148 12.47 -8.73 11.37
N ALA A 149 13.73 -8.95 10.99
CA ALA A 149 14.12 -9.25 9.63
C ALA A 149 13.55 -10.59 9.15
N ASN A 150 13.62 -11.63 9.98
CA ASN A 150 13.08 -12.95 9.64
C ASN A 150 11.56 -12.90 9.49
N TYR A 151 10.85 -12.33 10.46
CA TYR A 151 9.39 -12.21 10.40
C TYR A 151 8.93 -11.35 9.21
N ALA A 152 9.57 -10.20 8.97
CA ALA A 152 9.24 -9.33 7.85
C ALA A 152 9.52 -10.00 6.48
N ASN A 153 10.58 -10.80 6.36
CA ASN A 153 10.93 -11.47 5.10
C ASN A 153 10.06 -12.70 4.84
N ASP A 154 9.88 -13.57 5.84
CA ASP A 154 9.25 -14.88 5.67
C ASP A 154 7.72 -14.84 5.73
N GLN A 155 7.15 -13.84 6.40
CA GLN A 155 5.71 -13.67 6.55
C GLN A 155 5.20 -12.46 5.77
N THR A 156 5.42 -11.24 6.27
CA THR A 156 4.68 -10.06 5.77
C THR A 156 5.06 -9.68 4.34
N THR A 157 6.35 -9.71 3.98
CA THR A 157 6.82 -9.45 2.60
C THR A 157 6.34 -10.52 1.62
N LYS A 158 6.34 -11.79 2.03
CA LYS A 158 5.89 -12.93 1.24
C LYS A 158 4.41 -12.83 0.87
N ASP A 159 3.59 -12.45 1.83
CA ASP A 159 2.15 -12.37 1.65
C ASP A 159 1.71 -11.08 0.93
N SER A 160 2.52 -10.02 1.02
CA SER A 160 2.12 -8.67 0.56
C SER A 160 2.75 -8.23 -0.77
N THR A 161 3.83 -8.87 -1.24
CA THR A 161 4.63 -8.34 -2.37
C THR A 161 5.10 -9.41 -3.35
N LEU A 162 5.27 -9.02 -4.62
CA LEU A 162 5.84 -9.90 -5.65
C LEU A 162 7.27 -10.36 -5.32
N ARG A 163 8.10 -9.50 -4.72
CA ARG A 163 9.47 -9.87 -4.34
C ARG A 163 9.51 -10.96 -3.28
N GLY A 164 8.47 -11.07 -2.45
CA GLY A 164 8.33 -12.10 -1.44
C GLY A 164 8.10 -13.51 -2.02
N LEU A 165 7.71 -13.60 -3.30
CA LEU A 165 7.60 -14.87 -4.03
C LEU A 165 8.94 -15.35 -4.59
N LEU A 166 9.98 -14.51 -4.53
CA LEU A 166 11.30 -14.82 -5.04
C LEU A 166 12.17 -15.43 -3.92
N LYS A 167 13.08 -16.31 -4.31
CA LYS A 167 14.11 -16.86 -3.42
C LYS A 167 15.49 -16.74 -4.04
N PHE A 168 16.49 -16.50 -3.21
CA PHE A 168 17.88 -16.56 -3.64
C PHE A 168 18.27 -18.00 -3.95
N LYS A 169 18.96 -18.19 -5.07
CA LYS A 169 19.65 -19.44 -5.37
C LYS A 169 21.12 -19.27 -4.99
N TYR A 170 21.46 -19.69 -3.79
CA TYR A 170 22.81 -19.53 -3.25
C TYR A 170 23.84 -20.38 -3.98
N SER A 171 25.08 -19.89 -4.02
CA SER A 171 26.25 -20.65 -4.46
C SER A 171 26.51 -21.85 -3.54
N LYS A 172 27.04 -22.94 -4.10
CA LYS A 172 27.50 -24.10 -3.29
C LYS A 172 28.76 -23.79 -2.49
N LYS A 173 29.49 -22.73 -2.85
CA LYS A 173 30.69 -22.26 -2.17
C LYS A 173 30.41 -20.86 -1.62
N PRO A 174 30.20 -20.71 -0.30
CA PRO A 174 30.06 -19.40 0.31
C PRO A 174 31.40 -18.65 0.24
N LEU A 175 31.31 -17.32 0.24
CA LEU A 175 32.43 -16.42 0.38
C LEU A 175 32.64 -16.15 1.89
N ASP A 176 33.88 -15.96 2.32
CA ASP A 176 34.15 -15.49 3.67
C ASP A 176 33.65 -14.05 3.85
N LEU A 177 33.12 -13.73 5.03
CA LEU A 177 32.52 -12.41 5.29
C LEU A 177 33.56 -11.27 5.16
N GLU A 178 34.84 -11.55 5.43
CA GLU A 178 35.94 -10.61 5.29
C GLU A 178 36.19 -10.18 3.84
N GLU A 179 35.77 -10.98 2.87
CA GLU A 179 35.85 -10.64 1.44
C GLU A 179 34.65 -9.80 0.96
N VAL A 180 33.60 -9.67 1.79
CA VAL A 180 32.45 -8.82 1.48
C VAL A 180 32.81 -7.36 1.74
N GLU A 181 32.25 -6.47 0.92
CA GLU A 181 32.39 -5.03 1.13
C GLU A 181 31.95 -4.63 2.56
N PRO A 182 32.74 -3.81 3.28
CA PRO A 182 32.40 -3.39 4.64
C PRO A 182 31.07 -2.65 4.73
N GLU A 183 30.38 -2.79 5.85
CA GLU A 183 29.06 -2.17 6.05
C GLU A 183 29.13 -0.66 5.87
N LYS A 184 30.21 0.01 6.33
CA LYS A 184 30.44 1.45 6.19
C LYS A 184 30.41 1.95 4.74
N GLU A 185 30.79 1.12 3.77
CA GLU A 185 30.72 1.46 2.35
C GLU A 185 29.32 1.16 1.77
N ILE A 186 28.68 0.08 2.23
CA ILE A 186 27.32 -0.28 1.85
C ILE A 186 26.32 0.83 2.23
N VAL A 187 26.39 1.37 3.45
CA VAL A 187 25.44 2.39 3.93
C VAL A 187 25.46 3.67 3.08
N LYS A 188 26.57 3.98 2.40
CA LYS A 188 26.66 5.17 1.53
C LYS A 188 25.70 5.10 0.34
N ARG A 189 25.23 3.90 -0.01
CA ARG A 189 24.19 3.70 -1.04
C ARG A 189 22.79 3.97 -0.52
N PHE A 190 22.60 4.09 0.79
CA PHE A 190 21.30 4.36 1.38
C PHE A 190 20.96 5.84 1.29
N ALA A 191 19.70 6.11 1.01
CA ALA A 191 19.12 7.44 1.03
C ALA A 191 17.84 7.40 1.83
N THR A 192 17.62 8.39 2.70
CA THR A 192 16.31 8.55 3.33
C THR A 192 15.32 9.06 2.29
N GLY A 193 14.06 8.61 2.40
CA GLY A 193 12.99 9.08 1.54
C GLY A 193 12.79 10.60 1.63
N ALA A 194 12.27 11.18 0.55
CA ALA A 194 11.89 12.59 0.49
C ALA A 194 10.67 12.83 1.39
N MET A 195 10.88 13.33 2.60
CA MET A 195 9.82 13.68 3.55
C MET A 195 9.86 15.18 3.81
N SER A 196 8.81 15.91 3.43
CA SER A 196 8.80 17.36 3.49
C SER A 196 8.70 17.86 4.94
N LEU A 197 9.41 18.97 5.23
CA LEU A 197 9.12 19.77 6.41
C LEU A 197 7.63 20.16 6.39
N GLY A 198 6.89 19.82 7.44
CA GLY A 198 5.43 20.00 7.53
C GLY A 198 4.61 18.71 7.35
N SER A 199 5.17 17.68 6.70
CA SER A 199 4.63 16.31 6.78
C SER A 199 5.16 15.56 8.00
N ILE A 200 6.37 15.92 8.44
CA ILE A 200 7.02 15.45 9.67
C ILE A 200 7.51 16.65 10.48
N SER A 201 7.78 16.41 11.76
CA SER A 201 8.31 17.44 12.65
C SER A 201 9.74 17.84 12.26
N THR A 202 10.15 19.05 12.62
CA THR A 202 11.50 19.55 12.38
C THR A 202 12.55 18.65 13.03
N GLU A 203 12.30 18.19 14.26
CA GLU A 203 13.18 17.30 15.02
C GLU A 203 13.38 15.97 14.31
N ALA A 204 12.32 15.39 13.73
CA ALA A 204 12.40 14.16 12.96
C ALA A 204 13.24 14.36 11.69
N HIS A 205 13.00 15.47 10.97
CA HIS A 205 13.73 15.79 9.75
C HIS A 205 15.23 16.04 10.02
N GLU A 206 15.56 16.82 11.05
CA GLU A 206 16.95 17.09 11.45
C GLU A 206 17.66 15.83 11.95
N SER A 207 16.98 14.98 12.72
CA SER A 207 17.53 13.70 13.20
C SER A 207 17.96 12.80 12.05
N LEU A 208 17.13 12.70 10.99
CA LEU A 208 17.47 11.94 9.79
C LEU A 208 18.66 12.53 9.04
N ALA A 209 18.70 13.86 8.89
CA ALA A 209 19.82 14.54 8.24
C ALA A 209 21.15 14.30 8.98
N ILE A 210 21.16 14.47 10.30
CA ILE A 210 22.33 14.23 11.14
C ILE A 210 22.77 12.76 11.06
N ALA A 211 21.84 11.82 11.13
CA ALA A 211 22.14 10.39 11.03
C ALA A 211 22.79 10.04 9.68
N MET A 212 22.20 10.48 8.57
CA MET A 212 22.72 10.18 7.22
C MET A 212 24.08 10.84 6.97
N ASN A 213 24.28 12.08 7.45
CA ASN A 213 25.57 12.77 7.32
C ASN A 213 26.67 12.04 8.11
N LYS A 214 26.38 11.60 9.35
CA LYS A 214 27.32 10.79 10.16
C LYS A 214 27.68 9.47 9.48
N LEU A 215 26.71 8.85 8.82
CA LEU A 215 26.86 7.59 8.11
C LEU A 215 27.49 7.73 6.71
N GLY A 216 27.65 8.96 6.20
CA GLY A 216 28.11 9.21 4.82
C GLY A 216 27.08 8.85 3.74
N GLY A 217 25.82 8.63 4.13
CA GLY A 217 24.71 8.41 3.20
C GLY A 217 24.07 9.74 2.75
N LYS A 218 22.90 9.66 2.11
CA LYS A 218 22.21 10.85 1.57
C LYS A 218 20.89 11.11 2.28
N SER A 219 20.63 12.36 2.67
CA SER A 219 19.32 12.80 3.13
C SER A 219 18.60 13.60 2.04
N ASN A 220 17.28 13.42 1.92
CA ASN A 220 16.44 14.14 0.97
C ASN A 220 15.50 15.10 1.72
N THR A 221 15.41 16.34 1.24
CA THR A 221 14.72 17.46 1.89
C THR A 221 13.21 17.45 1.67
N GLY A 222 12.74 16.65 0.71
CA GLY A 222 11.35 16.71 0.24
C GLY A 222 11.02 18.01 -0.50
N GLU A 223 9.73 18.19 -0.78
CA GLU A 223 9.19 19.33 -1.52
C GLU A 223 9.09 20.62 -0.67
N GLY A 224 9.26 20.52 0.66
CA GLY A 224 9.08 21.62 1.61
C GLY A 224 10.25 22.59 1.73
N GLY A 225 11.35 22.36 1.01
CA GLY A 225 12.59 23.12 1.14
C GLY A 225 13.37 22.81 2.43
N LYS A 226 14.52 23.47 2.62
CA LYS A 226 15.33 23.41 3.85
C LYS A 226 15.32 24.77 4.55
N THR A 227 15.30 24.76 5.88
CA THR A 227 15.57 25.96 6.69
C THR A 227 17.05 26.39 6.51
N PRO A 228 17.34 27.70 6.33
CA PRO A 228 18.71 28.17 6.09
C PRO A 228 19.72 27.86 7.19
N SER A 229 19.26 27.65 8.43
CA SER A 229 20.10 27.31 9.59
C SER A 229 20.75 25.92 9.50
N GLY A 230 20.28 25.03 8.62
CA GLY A 230 20.83 23.68 8.43
C GLY A 230 22.00 23.58 7.44
N LEU A 231 22.49 24.70 6.92
CA LEU A 231 23.61 24.75 5.95
C LEU A 231 24.99 24.87 6.60
N SER A 232 25.06 25.02 7.92
CA SER A 232 26.29 25.27 8.66
C SER A 232 26.66 24.13 9.62
N HIS A 233 26.70 22.89 9.16
CA HIS A 233 27.31 21.76 9.89
C HIS A 233 27.86 20.70 8.94
#